data_AF-A0A7S1BC15-F1
#
_entry.id   AF-A0A7S1BC15-F1
#
_cell.length_a   1.000
_cell.length_b   1.000
_cell.length_c   1.000
_cell.angle_alpha   90.00
_cell.angle_beta   90.00
_cell.angle_gamma   90.00
#
_symmetry.space_group_name_H-M   'P 1'
#
loop_
_entity.id
_entity.type
_entity.pdbx_description
1 polymer ?
#
loop_
_entity_poly.entity_id
_entity_poly.type
_entity_poly.pdbx_seq_one_letter_code
_entity_poly.pdbx_strand_id
1 'polypeptide(L)'
;KTTIQRAKIQGSECLRITDLTGYKIDHGTAETRLSADKTIFEFRLNDGSGGIPLTSPSSATEGGCRIRDFLSDCNGAVDIILDPQCRDGCWYPQKEASASRRKMAPQFRSKAVGYIRLGDDMSKNGLAFLSSDGFETFFSAITTDSPIKMPRKLLKDSNSCNLPRVYHNISESDEREFSSNDGFLERIEDDENDPSDDDADSSSDDGRSDDSSCSSDGALRPDDTSERLIRDLTFGEESSSLKWHEKVDLITRLGRAASVHGPAGGLSHALLTLTTMQDILVSKNVNIHVTRSAVRTVRRIGKALGPTLLSSVAWKPIMLDLLKLLKNRQVGPEARHTLRRLHAKGCFTLASSCTVVQQAVGLRKSDRLPNFGQKKLRRNRMSTIRRASANASDMASPPSSSSSVISTEIIEWLADIVEKEREMPRETVLPALEAEGCSDLAKIFLGAVAHRDAKCRSDSLRGLANTLAYAIDGGMEEEEALEEMGGDLKVSNLKAWRHVVHVARLLVKKIDKDDKERRTRRC
;
A
#
# COMPACT_ATOMS: atom_id res chain seq x y z
N LYS A 1 13.14 38.11 3.26
CA LYS A 1 14.01 36.92 3.29
C LYS A 1 13.14 35.70 3.03
N THR A 2 13.20 35.15 1.83
CA THR A 2 12.32 34.10 1.34
C THR A 2 12.84 32.74 1.81
N THR A 3 12.07 32.05 2.65
CA THR A 3 12.38 30.68 3.07
C THR A 3 11.49 29.74 2.27
N ILE A 4 12.07 29.08 1.28
CA ILE A 4 11.43 27.99 0.54
C ILE A 4 11.45 26.76 1.44
N GLN A 5 10.28 26.29 1.90
CA GLN A 5 10.17 24.96 2.52
C GLN A 5 9.85 23.94 1.43
N ARG A 6 10.87 23.15 1.05
CA ARG A 6 10.76 22.02 0.13
C ARG A 6 9.93 20.89 0.75
N ALA A 7 9.14 20.21 -0.08
CA ALA A 7 8.41 19.00 0.27
C ALA A 7 9.37 17.91 0.79
N LYS A 8 9.03 17.31 1.94
CA LYS A 8 9.80 16.19 2.52
C LYS A 8 9.56 14.93 1.68
N ILE A 9 10.62 14.45 1.03
CA ILE A 9 10.67 13.17 0.34
C ILE A 9 10.75 12.07 1.41
N GLN A 10 9.98 11.00 1.32
CA GLN A 10 10.08 9.88 2.25
C GLN A 10 11.50 9.27 2.18
N GLY A 11 12.22 9.23 3.31
CA GLY A 11 13.67 8.94 3.36
C GLY A 11 14.57 10.19 3.46
N SER A 12 14.00 11.40 3.49
CA SER A 12 14.76 12.66 3.62
C SER A 12 15.14 13.04 5.06
N GLU A 13 14.77 12.23 6.04
CA GLU A 13 15.08 12.52 7.45
C GLU A 13 16.42 11.88 7.80
N CYS A 14 17.49 12.67 7.65
CA CYS A 14 18.83 12.30 8.09
C CYS A 14 19.07 12.79 9.52
N LEU A 15 19.61 11.92 10.37
CA LEU A 15 20.21 12.35 11.63
C LEU A 15 21.66 12.77 11.34
N ARG A 16 21.93 14.08 11.42
CA ARG A 16 23.29 14.58 11.42
C ARG A 16 23.88 14.38 12.80
N ILE A 17 24.83 13.47 12.92
CA ILE A 17 25.57 13.23 14.16
C ILE A 17 26.77 14.19 14.17
N THR A 18 26.90 14.96 15.24
CA THR A 18 28.12 15.73 15.55
C THR A 18 28.80 15.10 16.76
N ASP A 19 30.10 15.36 16.91
CA ASP A 19 30.88 14.93 18.07
C ASP A 19 30.89 13.41 18.30
N LEU A 20 30.97 12.66 17.20
CA LEU A 20 31.09 11.20 17.20
C LEU A 20 32.46 10.78 17.73
N THR A 21 32.46 9.90 18.72
CA THR A 21 33.66 9.27 19.28
C THR A 21 33.57 7.76 19.06
N GLY A 22 34.59 7.19 18.42
CA GLY A 22 34.69 5.76 18.16
C GLY A 22 35.45 5.05 19.28
N TYR A 23 34.95 3.89 19.70
CA TYR A 23 35.62 3.00 20.65
C TYR A 23 35.82 1.64 20.00
N LYS A 24 37.06 1.13 19.97
CA LYS A 24 37.35 -0.23 19.52
C LYS A 24 37.34 -1.14 20.75
N ILE A 25 36.41 -2.10 20.78
CA ILE A 25 36.27 -3.06 21.89
C ILE A 25 36.67 -4.43 21.36
N ASP A 26 37.66 -5.06 22.00
CA ASP A 26 38.00 -6.45 21.73
C ASP A 26 37.02 -7.35 22.50
N HIS A 27 36.14 -8.04 21.76
CA HIS A 27 35.16 -8.98 22.30
C HIS A 27 35.79 -10.16 23.05
N GLY A 28 37.06 -10.50 22.80
CA GLY A 28 37.79 -11.52 23.55
C GLY A 28 38.16 -11.08 24.97
N THR A 29 38.21 -9.76 25.20
CA THR A 29 38.52 -9.15 26.50
C THR A 29 37.29 -8.58 27.21
N ALA A 30 36.21 -8.34 26.47
CA ALA A 30 34.95 -7.88 27.04
C ALA A 30 34.14 -9.06 27.61
N GLU A 31 33.83 -9.01 28.90
CA GLU A 31 32.96 -10.01 29.54
C GLU A 31 31.53 -9.88 28.99
N THR A 32 31.13 -10.83 28.13
CA THR A 32 29.84 -10.81 27.41
C THR A 32 28.75 -11.68 28.03
N ARG A 33 29.09 -12.49 29.04
CA ARG A 33 28.13 -13.35 29.77
C ARG A 33 27.72 -12.68 31.07
N LEU A 34 26.45 -12.81 31.45
CA LEU A 34 25.99 -12.43 32.80
C LEU A 34 26.89 -13.10 33.84
N SER A 35 27.33 -12.32 34.82
CA SER A 35 28.08 -12.83 35.97
C SER A 35 27.27 -13.91 36.67
N ALA A 36 27.94 -14.75 37.46
CA ALA A 36 27.28 -15.83 38.20
C ALA A 36 26.18 -15.31 39.15
N ASP A 37 26.28 -14.05 39.61
CA ASP A 37 25.30 -13.37 40.46
C ASP A 37 24.22 -12.60 39.68
N LYS A 38 24.19 -12.71 38.34
CA LYS A 38 23.27 -12.02 37.42
C LYS A 38 23.37 -10.49 37.47
N THR A 39 24.47 -9.94 37.95
CA THR A 39 24.73 -8.51 37.81
C THR A 39 25.01 -8.16 36.35
N ILE A 40 24.60 -6.96 35.96
CA ILE A 40 24.80 -6.46 34.60
C ILE A 40 26.23 -5.91 34.54
N PHE A 41 27.03 -6.41 33.61
CA PHE A 41 28.36 -5.85 33.36
C PHE A 41 28.22 -4.47 32.70
N GLU A 42 28.66 -3.44 33.41
CA GLU A 42 28.69 -2.06 32.91
C GLU A 42 30.03 -1.79 32.23
N PHE A 43 30.01 -1.59 30.91
CA PHE A 43 31.17 -1.05 30.20
C PHE A 43 31.18 0.48 30.34
N ARG A 44 32.12 1.02 31.11
CA ARG A 44 32.23 2.47 31.35
C ARG A 44 33.11 3.13 30.30
N LEU A 45 32.48 3.89 29.41
CA LEU A 45 33.13 4.78 28.45
C LEU A 45 33.62 6.05 29.18
N ASN A 46 34.64 5.93 30.04
CA ASN A 46 35.20 7.10 30.74
C ASN A 46 36.16 7.89 29.83
N ASP A 47 36.42 9.17 30.13
CA ASP A 47 37.31 10.07 29.37
C ASP A 47 38.75 9.54 29.17
N GLY A 48 39.19 8.56 29.97
CA GLY A 48 40.50 7.89 29.84
C GLY A 48 40.50 6.64 28.95
N SER A 49 39.37 6.21 28.39
CA SER A 49 39.20 4.92 27.69
C SER A 49 39.68 4.91 26.23
N GLY A 50 40.44 5.91 25.80
CA GLY A 50 41.05 5.93 24.47
C GLY A 50 40.06 6.12 23.32
N GLY A 51 38.93 6.80 23.59
CA GLY A 51 37.97 7.17 22.54
C GLY A 51 38.64 7.98 21.44
N ILE A 52 38.40 7.60 20.19
CA ILE A 52 38.96 8.26 19.00
C ILE A 52 37.92 9.23 18.44
N PRO A 53 38.14 10.55 18.48
CA PRO A 53 37.20 11.51 17.92
C PRO A 53 37.14 11.38 16.39
N LEU A 54 35.93 11.16 15.85
CA LEU A 54 35.70 10.87 14.44
C LEU A 54 35.17 12.06 13.63
N THR A 55 34.62 13.10 14.28
CA THR A 55 34.00 14.27 13.62
C THR A 55 34.59 15.62 14.00
N SER A 56 35.63 15.68 14.84
CA SER A 56 36.24 16.95 15.25
C SER A 56 36.98 17.63 14.07
N PRO A 57 37.01 18.96 13.95
CA PRO A 57 37.76 19.65 12.90
C PRO A 57 39.25 19.28 12.87
N SER A 58 39.80 18.97 14.04
CA SER A 58 41.16 18.47 14.26
C SER A 58 41.38 17.01 13.84
N SER A 59 40.33 16.25 13.48
CA SER A 59 40.46 14.91 12.89
C SER A 59 40.83 14.96 11.40
N ALA A 60 40.79 16.14 10.77
CA ALA A 60 41.24 16.37 9.40
C ALA A 60 42.71 16.83 9.28
N THR A 61 43.35 17.21 10.38
CA THR A 61 44.78 17.51 10.47
C THR A 61 45.62 16.25 10.74
N GLU A 62 46.91 16.27 10.37
CA GLU A 62 47.86 15.16 10.50
C GLU A 62 47.78 14.48 11.88
N GLY A 63 47.23 13.26 11.92
CA GLY A 63 47.05 12.46 13.14
C GLY A 63 45.60 12.12 13.50
N GLY A 64 44.62 12.73 12.84
CA GLY A 64 43.20 12.39 13.02
C GLY A 64 42.78 11.11 12.29
N CYS A 65 41.90 10.30 12.91
CA CYS A 65 41.34 9.11 12.29
C CYS A 65 40.00 9.44 11.61
N ARG A 66 39.90 9.27 10.28
CA ARG A 66 38.62 9.42 9.57
C ARG A 66 37.72 8.23 9.88
N ILE A 67 36.39 8.42 9.86
CA ILE A 67 35.40 7.35 10.07
C ILE A 67 35.69 6.12 9.19
N ARG A 68 36.08 6.35 7.93
CA ARG A 68 36.42 5.28 6.98
C ARG A 68 37.61 4.44 7.47
N ASP A 69 38.65 5.09 7.97
CA ASP A 69 39.88 4.43 8.44
C ASP A 69 39.64 3.76 9.81
N PHE A 70 38.78 4.34 10.64
CA PHE A 70 38.35 3.72 11.89
C PHE A 70 37.64 2.37 11.65
N LEU A 71 36.81 2.32 10.60
CA LEU A 71 36.01 1.15 10.24
C LEU A 71 36.72 0.16 9.29
N SER A 72 37.91 0.48 8.77
CA SER A 72 38.58 -0.35 7.73
C SER A 72 38.85 -1.79 8.19
N ASP A 73 39.11 -1.96 9.49
CA ASP A 73 39.45 -3.25 10.09
C ASP A 73 38.25 -3.90 10.80
N CYS A 74 37.06 -3.30 10.68
CA CYS A 74 35.85 -3.78 11.34
C CYS A 74 35.16 -4.85 10.48
N ASN A 75 35.41 -6.13 10.79
CA ASN A 75 34.77 -7.28 10.13
C ASN A 75 33.51 -7.79 10.84
N GLY A 76 33.03 -7.05 11.85
CA GLY A 76 31.90 -7.42 12.72
C GLY A 76 30.72 -6.46 12.62
N ALA A 77 29.69 -6.70 13.43
CA ALA A 77 28.55 -5.79 13.54
C ALA A 77 28.98 -4.46 14.19
N VAL A 78 28.55 -3.34 13.61
CA VAL A 78 28.77 -2.00 14.17
C VAL A 78 27.54 -1.58 14.96
N ASP A 79 27.70 -1.43 16.27
CA ASP A 79 26.66 -0.90 17.14
C ASP A 79 26.85 0.61 17.32
N ILE A 80 25.83 1.38 16.95
CA ILE A 80 25.80 2.82 17.19
C ILE A 80 25.02 3.07 18.47
N ILE A 81 25.61 3.79 19.41
CA ILE A 81 24.95 4.22 20.63
C ILE A 81 24.74 5.72 20.51
N LEU A 82 23.48 6.15 20.56
CA LEU A 82 23.13 7.57 20.57
C LEU A 82 22.91 7.99 22.02
N ASP A 83 23.66 8.99 22.49
CA ASP A 83 23.43 9.68 23.76
C ASP A 83 22.90 11.09 23.47
N PRO A 84 21.58 11.26 23.32
CA PRO A 84 21.06 12.53 22.84
C PRO A 84 21.04 13.58 23.97
N GLN A 85 21.89 14.59 23.86
CA GLN A 85 21.97 15.71 24.81
C GLN A 85 21.36 16.99 24.24
N CYS A 86 20.68 17.78 25.08
CA CYS A 86 20.36 19.19 24.78
C CYS A 86 21.35 20.10 25.53
N ARG A 87 21.39 21.39 25.18
CA ARG A 87 22.44 22.38 25.54
C ARG A 87 22.80 22.50 27.04
N ASP A 88 21.99 21.92 27.93
CA ASP A 88 22.16 21.93 29.40
C ASP A 88 22.18 20.51 30.04
N GLY A 89 22.47 19.45 29.27
CA GLY A 89 22.77 18.10 29.80
C GLY A 89 21.59 17.24 30.28
N CYS A 90 20.34 17.66 30.06
CA CYS A 90 19.16 16.91 30.52
C CYS A 90 18.09 16.81 29.43
N TRP A 91 18.24 15.93 28.44
CA TRP A 91 17.15 15.60 27.53
C TRP A 91 16.75 14.13 27.62
N TYR A 92 15.56 13.89 28.15
CA TYR A 92 14.89 12.58 28.11
C TYR A 92 13.57 12.78 27.38
N PRO A 93 13.45 12.47 26.09
CA PRO A 93 12.21 12.65 25.37
C PRO A 93 11.16 11.71 25.95
N GLN A 94 10.31 12.25 26.83
CA GLN A 94 9.25 11.47 27.47
C GLN A 94 8.14 11.11 26.49
N LYS A 95 7.98 11.91 25.42
CA LYS A 95 6.90 11.83 24.46
C LYS A 95 7.40 12.18 23.06
N GLU A 96 6.83 11.53 22.05
CA GLU A 96 7.07 11.89 20.66
C GLU A 96 6.62 13.33 20.39
N ALA A 97 7.29 14.03 19.46
CA ALA A 97 6.93 15.39 19.04
C ALA A 97 5.62 15.45 18.22
N SER A 98 5.05 14.29 17.84
CA SER A 98 3.79 14.21 17.12
C SER A 98 2.59 14.58 18.01
N ALA A 99 1.49 14.99 17.37
CA ALA A 99 0.22 15.34 18.04
C ALA A 99 -0.30 14.25 18.99
N SER A 100 0.16 13.01 18.86
CA SER A 100 -0.30 11.86 19.67
C SER A 100 0.16 11.88 21.13
N ARG A 101 1.14 12.74 21.53
CA ARG A 101 1.74 12.78 22.88
C ARG A 101 2.06 11.39 23.44
N ARG A 102 2.33 10.41 22.58
CA ARG A 102 2.59 9.03 22.96
C ARG A 102 3.86 9.01 23.80
N LYS A 103 3.81 8.37 24.98
CA LYS A 103 5.02 8.14 25.77
C LYS A 103 5.98 7.33 24.89
N MET A 104 7.21 7.81 24.72
CA MET A 104 8.23 7.10 23.92
C MET A 104 8.48 5.69 24.50
N ALA A 105 9.17 4.77 23.82
CA ALA A 105 9.52 3.49 24.46
C ALA A 105 10.33 3.72 25.77
N PRO A 106 10.27 2.81 26.76
CA PRO A 106 11.00 2.96 28.03
C PRO A 106 12.50 3.25 27.84
N GLN A 107 13.12 2.72 26.78
CA GLN A 107 14.52 3.00 26.43
C GLN A 107 14.82 4.49 26.18
N PHE A 108 13.83 5.31 25.82
CA PHE A 108 13.99 6.75 25.59
C PHE A 108 13.69 7.62 26.83
N ARG A 109 13.26 6.98 27.93
CA ARG A 109 12.65 7.65 29.09
C ARG A 109 13.42 7.44 30.41
N SER A 110 14.46 6.61 30.43
CA SER A 110 15.26 6.35 31.64
C SER A 110 16.36 7.38 31.81
N LYS A 111 16.69 7.70 33.07
CA LYS A 111 17.86 8.49 33.50
C LYS A 111 19.21 7.82 33.19
N ALA A 112 19.21 6.76 32.40
CA ALA A 112 20.37 5.95 32.07
C ALA A 112 20.22 5.50 30.61
N VAL A 113 21.17 5.96 29.80
CA VAL A 113 21.61 5.47 28.49
C VAL A 113 20.53 4.75 27.68
N GLY A 114 19.71 5.53 26.98
CA GLY A 114 18.82 5.01 25.96
C GLY A 114 19.57 4.71 24.68
N TYR A 115 20.19 3.52 24.56
CA TYR A 115 20.86 3.14 23.32
C TYR A 115 19.83 2.81 22.22
N ILE A 116 19.93 3.48 21.07
CA ILE A 116 19.29 3.02 19.83
C ILE A 116 20.31 2.15 19.12
N ARG A 117 20.21 0.83 19.24
CA ARG A 117 20.90 -0.06 18.31
C ARG A 117 20.22 0.10 16.94
N LEU A 118 20.92 0.62 15.94
CA LEU A 118 20.37 0.82 14.58
C LEU A 118 19.92 -0.47 13.86
N GLY A 119 19.97 -1.64 14.51
CA GLY A 119 19.49 -2.91 13.99
C GLY A 119 18.13 -3.39 14.51
N ASP A 120 17.70 -3.01 15.72
CA ASP A 120 16.59 -3.72 16.39
C ASP A 120 15.20 -3.36 15.82
N ASP A 121 14.95 -2.10 15.47
CA ASP A 121 13.67 -1.67 14.86
C ASP A 121 13.75 -1.54 13.32
N MET A 122 14.96 -1.48 12.75
CA MET A 122 15.14 -1.23 11.31
C MET A 122 15.35 -2.49 10.47
N SER A 123 15.70 -3.63 11.10
CA SER A 123 15.80 -4.94 10.43
C SER A 123 14.54 -5.36 9.67
N LYS A 124 13.39 -4.74 9.97
CA LYS A 124 12.10 -5.04 9.33
C LYS A 124 11.69 -4.06 8.22
N ASN A 125 12.23 -2.84 8.15
CA ASN A 125 11.71 -1.79 7.25
C ASN A 125 12.72 -0.73 6.74
N GLY A 126 14.02 -0.82 7.03
CA GLY A 126 14.96 0.22 6.58
C GLY A 126 16.42 -0.20 6.51
N LEU A 127 17.09 0.20 5.44
CA LEU A 127 18.55 0.17 5.34
C LEU A 127 19.11 1.36 6.15
N ALA A 128 19.91 1.09 7.17
CA ALA A 128 20.77 2.10 7.79
C ALA A 128 22.10 2.14 7.05
N PHE A 129 22.61 3.34 6.77
CA PHE A 129 24.00 3.51 6.37
C PHE A 129 24.58 4.73 7.06
N LEU A 130 25.83 4.62 7.49
CA LEU A 130 26.63 5.75 7.89
C LEU A 130 27.24 6.35 6.62
N SER A 131 26.94 7.61 6.35
CA SER A 131 27.62 8.36 5.29
C SER A 131 28.78 9.15 5.90
N SER A 132 29.96 9.01 5.31
CA SER A 132 31.15 9.78 5.69
C SER A 132 31.18 11.18 5.06
N ASP A 133 30.27 11.47 4.14
CA ASP A 133 30.22 12.66 3.28
C ASP A 133 28.89 13.43 3.42
N GLY A 134 28.16 13.25 4.52
CA GLY A 134 26.93 14.01 4.77
C GLY A 134 25.83 13.78 3.73
N PHE A 135 25.78 12.57 3.16
CA PHE A 135 24.81 12.11 2.17
C PHE A 135 24.94 12.72 0.77
N GLU A 136 26.02 13.48 0.48
CA GLU A 136 26.23 14.12 -0.82
C GLU A 136 26.24 13.11 -1.98
N THR A 137 26.93 11.98 -1.82
CA THR A 137 26.99 10.90 -2.82
C THR A 137 25.65 10.16 -2.95
N PHE A 138 24.87 10.06 -1.88
CA PHE A 138 23.57 9.39 -1.89
C PHE A 138 22.51 10.21 -2.64
N PHE A 139 22.44 11.51 -2.39
CA PHE A 139 21.46 12.39 -3.04
C PHE A 139 21.80 12.68 -4.52
N SER A 140 23.09 12.66 -4.89
CA SER A 140 23.52 12.78 -6.29
C SER A 140 23.19 11.53 -7.12
N ALA A 141 23.20 10.35 -6.52
CA ALA A 141 22.80 9.11 -7.19
C ALA A 141 21.29 9.02 -7.47
N ILE A 142 20.45 9.66 -6.66
CA ILE A 142 18.98 9.63 -6.80
C ILE A 142 18.48 10.60 -7.89
N THR A 143 19.29 11.60 -8.26
CA THR A 143 18.92 12.65 -9.22
C THR A 143 19.32 12.36 -10.66
N THR A 144 19.95 11.21 -10.92
CA THR A 144 20.27 10.77 -12.29
C THR A 144 19.46 9.52 -12.61
N ASP A 145 18.79 9.49 -13.77
CA ASP A 145 17.92 8.40 -14.28
C ASP A 145 18.66 7.07 -14.57
N SER A 146 19.75 6.80 -13.88
CA SER A 146 20.48 5.54 -13.97
C SER A 146 20.01 4.58 -12.88
N PRO A 147 19.63 3.33 -13.20
CA PRO A 147 19.34 2.34 -12.18
C PRO A 147 20.59 2.14 -11.32
N ILE A 148 20.43 2.32 -10.00
CA ILE A 148 21.46 2.03 -9.00
C ILE A 148 21.87 0.57 -9.15
N LYS A 149 22.96 0.30 -9.89
CA LYS A 149 23.61 -1.02 -9.89
C LYS A 149 24.35 -1.15 -8.58
N MET A 150 23.68 -1.71 -7.57
CA MET A 150 24.33 -2.24 -6.39
C MET A 150 25.44 -3.21 -6.84
N PRO A 151 26.68 -3.11 -6.33
CA PRO A 151 27.78 -3.98 -6.74
C PRO A 151 27.45 -5.43 -6.36
N ARG A 152 27.06 -6.23 -7.37
CA ARG A 152 26.72 -7.66 -7.28
C ARG A 152 27.93 -8.59 -7.17
N LYS A 153 29.08 -8.12 -6.67
CA LYS A 153 30.29 -8.93 -6.58
C LYS A 153 30.77 -9.05 -5.15
N LEU A 154 30.30 -10.08 -4.47
CA LEU A 154 31.05 -10.90 -3.50
C LEU A 154 30.10 -11.99 -2.98
N LEU A 155 29.91 -13.04 -3.80
CA LEU A 155 29.50 -14.40 -3.42
C LEU A 155 29.30 -15.20 -4.72
N LYS A 156 30.41 -15.50 -5.38
CA LYS A 156 30.57 -16.71 -6.19
C LYS A 156 31.69 -17.48 -5.52
N ASP A 157 31.36 -18.67 -5.01
CA ASP A 157 32.08 -19.91 -5.30
C ASP A 157 31.45 -21.05 -4.48
N SER A 158 30.64 -21.87 -5.15
CA SER A 158 30.60 -23.33 -4.97
C SER A 158 29.67 -23.98 -6.02
N ASN A 159 30.29 -24.53 -7.06
CA ASN A 159 30.07 -25.85 -7.69
C ASN A 159 28.62 -26.29 -8.02
N SER A 160 28.27 -26.35 -9.31
CA SER A 160 28.32 -27.53 -10.21
C SER A 160 27.25 -28.58 -9.85
N CYS A 161 26.33 -28.90 -10.77
CA CYS A 161 26.47 -30.03 -11.70
C CYS A 161 25.71 -29.82 -13.01
N ASN A 162 26.41 -30.07 -14.12
CA ASN A 162 25.86 -30.33 -15.45
C ASN A 162 25.28 -31.75 -15.52
N LEU A 163 24.21 -31.96 -16.31
CA LEU A 163 24.21 -32.76 -17.56
C LEU A 163 22.76 -33.11 -18.04
N PRO A 164 22.58 -33.53 -19.32
CA PRO A 164 21.39 -33.27 -20.16
C PRO A 164 20.71 -34.55 -20.73
N ARG A 165 19.60 -34.38 -21.48
CA ARG A 165 19.12 -35.12 -22.69
C ARG A 165 17.59 -34.97 -22.82
N VAL A 166 17.01 -34.41 -23.89
CA VAL A 166 16.78 -34.93 -25.27
C VAL A 166 15.93 -36.22 -25.31
N TYR A 167 14.65 -36.13 -25.73
CA TYR A 167 14.12 -36.69 -27.00
C TYR A 167 12.58 -36.49 -27.22
N HIS A 168 12.27 -36.18 -28.49
CA HIS A 168 11.14 -36.59 -29.36
C HIS A 168 9.67 -36.12 -29.18
N ASN A 169 9.25 -35.28 -30.13
CA ASN A 169 8.18 -35.44 -31.14
C ASN A 169 7.02 -36.39 -30.83
N ILE A 170 5.79 -35.85 -30.80
CA ILE A 170 4.59 -36.50 -31.38
C ILE A 170 3.73 -35.43 -32.07
N SER A 171 3.35 -35.73 -33.31
CA SER A 171 2.53 -34.95 -34.23
C SER A 171 1.03 -35.05 -33.95
N GLU A 172 0.32 -33.99 -34.36
CA GLU A 172 -0.98 -33.94 -35.06
C GLU A 172 -2.03 -35.02 -34.77
N SER A 173 -3.24 -34.60 -34.38
CA SER A 173 -4.40 -34.61 -35.31
C SER A 173 -5.71 -34.09 -34.67
N ASP A 174 -6.49 -33.48 -35.56
CA ASP A 174 -7.95 -33.43 -35.65
C ASP A 174 -8.78 -32.38 -34.89
N GLU A 175 -9.15 -31.40 -35.72
CA GLU A 175 -10.25 -30.47 -35.70
C GLU A 175 -11.61 -31.12 -35.38
N ARG A 176 -12.42 -30.44 -34.56
CA ARG A 176 -13.88 -30.36 -34.77
C ARG A 176 -14.38 -28.95 -34.44
N GLU A 177 -14.90 -28.32 -35.49
CA GLU A 177 -15.63 -27.07 -35.47
C GLU A 177 -16.85 -27.14 -34.56
N PHE A 178 -17.07 -26.09 -33.77
CA PHE A 178 -18.39 -25.76 -33.25
C PHE A 178 -18.66 -24.29 -33.55
N SER A 179 -19.46 -24.10 -34.59
CA SER A 179 -20.14 -22.86 -34.96
C SER A 179 -21.25 -22.59 -33.95
N SER A 180 -21.29 -21.38 -33.39
CA SER A 180 -22.52 -20.70 -32.96
C SER A 180 -22.27 -19.20 -32.87
N ASN A 181 -23.03 -18.49 -33.70
CA ASN A 181 -23.16 -17.06 -33.86
C ASN A 181 -23.87 -16.36 -32.69
N ASP A 182 -23.90 -15.03 -32.81
CA ASP A 182 -24.70 -13.99 -32.14
C ASP A 182 -24.07 -13.40 -30.87
N GLY A 183 -23.60 -12.15 -30.81
CA GLY A 183 -23.87 -10.98 -31.66
C GLY A 183 -24.72 -9.96 -30.90
N PHE A 184 -24.16 -9.32 -29.87
CA PHE A 184 -24.73 -8.14 -29.24
C PHE A 184 -23.61 -7.13 -28.95
N LEU A 185 -23.45 -6.18 -29.88
CA LEU A 185 -22.45 -5.12 -29.85
C LEU A 185 -23.21 -3.82 -29.53
N GLU A 186 -23.31 -3.48 -28.26
CA GLU A 186 -23.77 -2.17 -27.84
C GLU A 186 -22.58 -1.20 -27.89
N ARG A 187 -22.71 -0.23 -28.81
CA ARG A 187 -21.75 0.83 -29.10
C ARG A 187 -21.83 1.86 -27.96
N ILE A 188 -20.82 1.91 -27.11
CA ILE A 188 -20.64 3.03 -26.18
C ILE A 188 -20.00 4.16 -26.98
N GLU A 189 -20.76 5.23 -27.21
CA GLU A 189 -20.26 6.49 -27.73
C GLU A 189 -19.66 7.29 -26.55
N ASP A 190 -18.44 7.80 -26.76
CA ASP A 190 -17.70 8.62 -25.81
C ASP A 190 -18.36 10.00 -25.67
N ASP A 191 -18.90 10.27 -24.47
CA ASP A 191 -19.52 11.55 -24.09
C ASP A 191 -18.45 12.46 -23.47
N GLU A 192 -17.80 13.29 -24.30
CA GLU A 192 -16.79 14.29 -23.89
C GLU A 192 -17.38 15.68 -23.59
N ASN A 193 -18.70 15.82 -23.45
CA ASN A 193 -19.28 17.02 -22.87
C ASN A 193 -19.92 16.66 -21.54
N ASP A 194 -19.29 17.08 -20.44
CA ASP A 194 -19.81 17.02 -19.08
C ASP A 194 -20.35 18.42 -18.71
N PRO A 195 -21.63 18.73 -18.99
CA PRO A 195 -22.21 20.02 -18.66
C PRO A 195 -22.80 19.93 -17.26
N SER A 196 -22.01 20.30 -16.25
CA SER A 196 -22.45 20.49 -14.85
C SER A 196 -23.10 19.27 -14.16
N ASP A 197 -22.61 18.94 -12.97
CA ASP A 197 -23.23 17.98 -12.04
C ASP A 197 -24.64 18.45 -11.58
N ASP A 198 -25.64 18.43 -12.47
CA ASP A 198 -27.06 18.55 -12.14
C ASP A 198 -27.70 17.15 -12.28
N ASP A 199 -27.80 16.45 -11.15
CA ASP A 199 -28.58 15.22 -10.99
C ASP A 199 -30.09 15.55 -11.17
N ALA A 200 -30.58 15.50 -12.41
CA ALA A 200 -32.00 15.43 -12.73
C ALA A 200 -32.34 14.05 -13.29
N ASP A 201 -32.49 13.08 -12.39
CA ASP A 201 -33.08 11.77 -12.69
C ASP A 201 -34.60 11.93 -12.81
N SER A 202 -35.08 12.22 -14.02
CA SER A 202 -36.50 12.16 -14.37
C SER A 202 -36.81 10.76 -14.91
N SER A 203 -37.21 9.87 -14.00
CA SER A 203 -38.03 8.71 -14.35
C SER A 203 -39.38 8.84 -13.66
N SER A 204 -40.39 9.07 -14.48
CA SER A 204 -41.80 8.96 -14.13
C SER A 204 -42.16 7.49 -13.93
N ASP A 205 -42.38 7.05 -12.68
CA ASP A 205 -43.37 6.03 -12.35
C ASP A 205 -43.76 6.06 -10.86
N ASP A 206 -45.04 5.80 -10.61
CA ASP A 206 -45.80 6.12 -9.40
C ASP A 206 -45.43 5.30 -8.14
N GLY A 207 -45.28 5.96 -6.99
CA GLY A 207 -45.28 5.26 -5.69
C GLY A 207 -44.75 6.05 -4.50
N ARG A 208 -45.65 6.76 -3.82
CA ARG A 208 -45.47 7.50 -2.56
C ARG A 208 -44.46 6.89 -1.57
N SER A 209 -43.34 7.59 -1.36
CA SER A 209 -42.58 7.54 -0.10
C SER A 209 -41.91 8.90 0.15
N ASP A 210 -42.38 9.59 1.19
CA ASP A 210 -41.84 10.85 1.73
C ASP A 210 -40.46 10.63 2.35
N ASP A 211 -39.40 10.59 1.53
CA ASP A 211 -38.03 10.71 2.01
C ASP A 211 -37.42 12.04 1.57
N SER A 212 -37.36 12.96 2.55
CA SER A 212 -36.69 14.26 2.57
C SER A 212 -35.42 14.33 1.70
N SER A 213 -35.55 14.89 0.50
CA SER A 213 -34.46 15.22 -0.42
C SER A 213 -33.61 16.37 0.12
N CYS A 214 -32.56 16.06 0.88
CA CYS A 214 -31.50 17.02 1.26
C CYS A 214 -30.50 17.26 0.11
N SER A 215 -30.99 17.59 -1.09
CA SER A 215 -30.16 18.03 -2.23
C SER A 215 -29.92 19.54 -2.20
N SER A 216 -29.59 20.08 -1.02
CA SER A 216 -29.07 21.43 -0.91
C SER A 216 -27.58 21.35 -1.24
N ASP A 217 -27.25 21.55 -2.51
CA ASP A 217 -25.88 21.71 -2.95
C ASP A 217 -25.35 23.07 -2.47
N GLY A 218 -25.10 23.16 -1.16
CA GLY A 218 -24.76 24.41 -0.49
C GLY A 218 -23.52 25.03 -1.12
N ALA A 219 -23.68 26.25 -1.63
CA ALA A 219 -22.56 27.04 -2.13
C ALA A 219 -21.50 27.17 -1.02
N LEU A 220 -20.23 27.06 -1.38
CA LEU A 220 -19.13 27.34 -0.46
C LEU A 220 -19.31 28.75 0.10
N ARG A 221 -19.32 28.88 1.43
CA ARG A 221 -19.34 30.21 2.03
C ARG A 221 -17.97 30.85 1.83
N PRO A 222 -17.88 32.19 1.66
CA PRO A 222 -16.58 32.87 1.46
C PRO A 222 -15.56 32.59 2.57
N ASP A 223 -16.02 32.21 3.76
CA ASP A 223 -15.23 31.90 4.94
C ASP A 223 -14.92 30.40 5.14
N ASP A 224 -15.28 29.55 4.17
CA ASP A 224 -15.05 28.10 4.16
C ASP A 224 -13.65 27.75 3.68
N THR A 225 -12.66 28.00 4.54
CA THR A 225 -11.31 27.49 4.31
C THR A 225 -11.20 26.03 4.74
N SER A 226 -10.44 25.23 3.99
CA SER A 226 -10.20 23.82 4.30
C SER A 226 -9.66 23.63 5.72
N GLU A 227 -8.77 24.52 6.18
CA GLU A 227 -8.21 24.48 7.55
C GLU A 227 -9.28 24.66 8.63
N ARG A 228 -10.21 25.60 8.44
CA ARG A 228 -11.29 25.85 9.38
C ARG A 228 -12.24 24.66 9.43
N LEU A 229 -12.66 24.16 8.28
CA LEU A 229 -13.56 23.00 8.20
C LEU A 229 -12.94 21.74 8.81
N ILE A 230 -11.63 21.52 8.61
CA ILE A 230 -10.90 20.43 9.28
C ILE A 230 -10.92 20.62 10.81
N ARG A 231 -10.65 21.84 11.29
CA ARG A 231 -10.68 22.15 12.72
C ARG A 231 -12.05 21.90 13.33
N ASP A 232 -13.12 22.34 12.66
CA ASP A 232 -14.49 22.16 13.12
C ASP A 232 -14.87 20.68 13.18
N LEU A 233 -14.38 19.88 12.21
CA LEU A 233 -14.64 18.44 12.15
C LEU A 233 -13.83 17.62 13.19
N THR A 234 -12.63 18.08 13.56
CA THR A 234 -11.67 17.29 14.38
C THR A 234 -11.52 17.77 15.83
N PHE A 235 -11.58 19.09 16.07
CA PHE A 235 -11.21 19.71 17.34
C PHE A 235 -12.30 20.58 17.96
N GLY A 236 -13.44 20.79 17.29
CA GLY A 236 -14.55 21.49 17.92
C GLY A 236 -14.93 20.81 19.24
N GLU A 237 -15.08 21.57 20.32
CA GLU A 237 -15.70 21.07 21.57
C GLU A 237 -17.07 20.42 21.26
N GLU A 238 -17.70 20.87 20.17
CA GLU A 238 -18.94 20.36 19.59
C GLU A 238 -18.77 19.19 18.60
N SER A 239 -17.57 18.76 18.23
CA SER A 239 -17.38 17.68 17.24
C SER A 239 -18.04 16.35 17.64
N SER A 240 -18.16 16.14 18.96
CA SER A 240 -18.89 15.02 19.56
C SER A 240 -20.41 15.24 19.65
N SER A 241 -20.88 16.50 19.64
CA SER A 241 -22.30 16.89 19.66
C SER A 241 -22.89 17.12 18.27
N LEU A 242 -22.06 17.28 17.23
CA LEU A 242 -22.50 17.45 15.85
C LEU A 242 -23.40 16.29 15.42
N LYS A 243 -24.61 16.63 14.97
CA LYS A 243 -25.55 15.67 14.41
C LYS A 243 -25.02 15.16 13.08
N TRP A 244 -25.42 13.95 12.69
CA TRP A 244 -24.88 13.30 11.49
C TRP A 244 -25.08 14.14 10.22
N HIS A 245 -26.19 14.87 10.08
CA HIS A 245 -26.45 15.73 8.92
C HIS A 245 -25.51 16.96 8.85
N GLU A 246 -25.06 17.47 10.00
CA GLU A 246 -24.13 18.62 10.06
C GLU A 246 -22.73 18.13 9.68
N LYS A 247 -22.37 16.92 10.14
CA LYS A 247 -21.14 16.25 9.71
C LYS A 247 -21.12 16.01 8.20
N VAL A 248 -22.24 15.57 7.61
CA VAL A 248 -22.36 15.40 6.16
C VAL A 248 -22.15 16.73 5.43
N ASP A 249 -22.79 17.81 5.87
CA ASP A 249 -22.60 19.15 5.28
C ASP A 249 -21.14 19.61 5.37
N LEU A 250 -20.53 19.50 6.56
CA LEU A 250 -19.13 19.87 6.79
C LEU A 250 -18.16 19.06 5.93
N ILE A 251 -18.34 17.74 5.83
CA ILE A 251 -17.49 16.88 4.99
C ILE A 251 -17.65 17.24 3.51
N THR A 252 -18.86 17.57 3.08
CA THR A 252 -19.16 17.93 1.68
C THR A 252 -18.51 19.25 1.32
N ARG A 253 -18.66 20.28 2.17
CA ARG A 253 -18.00 21.58 2.02
C ARG A 253 -16.48 21.47 2.09
N LEU A 254 -15.95 20.64 2.99
CA LEU A 254 -14.51 20.37 3.08
C LEU A 254 -13.99 19.76 1.78
N GLY A 255 -14.71 18.78 1.22
CA GLY A 255 -14.35 18.18 -0.06
C GLY A 255 -14.34 19.18 -1.22
N ARG A 256 -15.26 20.16 -1.24
CA ARG A 256 -15.25 21.25 -2.21
C ARG A 256 -14.04 22.15 -2.00
N ALA A 257 -13.91 22.72 -0.80
CA ALA A 257 -12.84 23.67 -0.47
C ALA A 257 -11.45 23.09 -0.76
N ALA A 258 -11.19 21.84 -0.37
CA ALA A 258 -9.90 21.19 -0.56
C ALA A 258 -9.65 20.72 -2.00
N SER A 259 -10.68 20.66 -2.86
CA SER A 259 -10.53 20.33 -4.29
C SER A 259 -10.29 21.56 -5.18
N VAL A 260 -10.68 22.75 -4.72
CA VAL A 260 -10.67 23.99 -5.52
C VAL A 260 -9.34 24.72 -5.34
N HIS A 261 -8.17 24.14 -5.61
CA HIS A 261 -6.91 24.88 -5.39
C HIS A 261 -5.87 24.73 -6.52
N GLY A 262 -5.33 25.89 -6.90
CA GLY A 262 -4.20 26.07 -7.82
C GLY A 262 -2.82 25.77 -7.19
N PRO A 263 -1.72 25.99 -7.95
CA PRO A 263 -0.49 25.21 -7.89
C PRO A 263 0.38 25.30 -6.61
N ALA A 264 0.11 26.18 -5.65
CA ALA A 264 1.05 26.43 -4.54
C ALA A 264 0.54 26.09 -3.12
N GLY A 265 -0.78 26.06 -2.88
CA GLY A 265 -1.37 25.84 -1.54
C GLY A 265 -2.33 24.65 -1.44
N GLY A 266 -2.81 24.13 -2.58
CA GLY A 266 -3.86 23.12 -2.61
C GLY A 266 -3.49 21.75 -2.06
N LEU A 267 -2.25 21.34 -2.33
CA LEU A 267 -1.81 19.98 -2.07
C LEU A 267 -1.84 19.63 -0.57
N SER A 268 -1.36 20.55 0.29
CA SER A 268 -1.33 20.31 1.74
C SER A 268 -2.72 20.09 2.32
N HIS A 269 -3.69 20.92 1.91
CA HIS A 269 -5.08 20.80 2.36
C HIS A 269 -5.76 19.54 1.84
N ALA A 270 -5.51 19.17 0.58
CA ALA A 270 -6.02 17.94 0.00
C ALA A 270 -5.48 16.69 0.74
N LEU A 271 -4.19 16.65 1.05
CA LEU A 271 -3.57 15.54 1.78
C LEU A 271 -4.08 15.46 3.23
N LEU A 272 -4.22 16.60 3.90
CA LEU A 272 -4.78 16.65 5.25
C LEU A 272 -6.25 16.20 5.25
N THR A 273 -7.03 16.62 4.26
CA THR A 273 -8.42 16.19 4.06
C THR A 273 -8.52 14.68 3.87
N LEU A 274 -7.64 14.07 3.06
CA LEU A 274 -7.60 12.61 2.91
C LEU A 274 -7.33 11.91 4.25
N THR A 275 -6.39 12.43 5.04
CA THR A 275 -6.10 11.89 6.38
C THR A 275 -7.34 11.95 7.27
N THR A 276 -8.07 13.07 7.25
CA THR A 276 -9.33 13.20 8.00
C THR A 276 -10.40 12.22 7.49
N MET A 277 -10.50 12.00 6.17
CA MET A 277 -11.44 11.02 5.62
C MET A 277 -11.07 9.58 6.01
N GLN A 278 -9.78 9.25 6.07
CA GLN A 278 -9.31 7.96 6.56
C GLN A 278 -9.80 7.73 7.99
N ASP A 279 -9.64 8.69 8.89
CA ASP A 279 -10.09 8.57 10.28
C ASP A 279 -11.60 8.31 10.40
N ILE A 280 -12.39 8.98 9.54
CA ILE A 280 -13.85 8.78 9.48
C ILE A 280 -14.21 7.40 8.94
N LEU A 281 -13.54 6.94 7.88
CA LEU A 281 -13.81 5.62 7.27
C LEU A 281 -13.42 4.45 8.19
N VAL A 282 -12.37 4.61 8.98
CA VAL A 282 -11.90 3.59 9.95
C VAL A 282 -12.75 3.57 11.23
N SER A 283 -13.42 4.68 11.55
CA SER A 283 -14.19 4.80 12.78
C SER A 283 -15.37 3.82 12.83
N LYS A 284 -15.61 3.26 14.02
CA LYS A 284 -16.68 2.28 14.24
C LYS A 284 -18.01 3.01 14.43
N ASN A 285 -19.09 2.41 13.93
CA ASN A 285 -20.47 2.89 14.10
C ASN A 285 -20.72 4.30 13.53
N VAL A 286 -20.00 4.65 12.46
CA VAL A 286 -20.28 5.89 11.74
C VAL A 286 -21.62 5.77 11.02
N ASN A 287 -22.41 6.84 11.06
CA ASN A 287 -23.67 6.92 10.33
C ASN A 287 -23.42 6.74 8.82
N ILE A 288 -24.28 5.96 8.15
CA ILE A 288 -24.08 5.59 6.75
C ILE A 288 -23.98 6.80 5.81
N HIS A 289 -24.72 7.88 6.07
CA HIS A 289 -24.68 9.11 5.27
C HIS A 289 -23.35 9.84 5.43
N VAL A 290 -22.78 9.83 6.64
CA VAL A 290 -21.44 10.37 6.92
C VAL A 290 -20.39 9.55 6.16
N THR A 291 -20.49 8.22 6.16
CA THR A 291 -19.60 7.36 5.36
C THR A 291 -19.72 7.64 3.86
N ARG A 292 -20.95 7.73 3.31
CA ARG A 292 -21.17 8.07 1.89
C ARG A 292 -20.56 9.43 1.52
N SER A 293 -20.78 10.45 2.37
CA SER A 293 -20.20 11.78 2.17
C SER A 293 -18.66 11.73 2.19
N ALA A 294 -18.06 10.99 3.12
CA ALA A 294 -16.61 10.80 3.18
C ALA A 294 -16.06 10.11 1.91
N VAL A 295 -16.73 9.07 1.40
CA VAL A 295 -16.36 8.40 0.15
C VAL A 295 -16.42 9.37 -1.05
N ARG A 296 -17.47 10.20 -1.14
CA ARG A 296 -17.59 11.24 -2.18
C ARG A 296 -16.47 12.29 -2.08
N THR A 297 -16.11 12.69 -0.86
CA THR A 297 -15.00 13.60 -0.62
C THR A 297 -13.67 12.97 -1.03
N VAL A 298 -13.41 11.69 -0.72
CA VAL A 298 -12.23 10.96 -1.23
C VAL A 298 -12.19 10.96 -2.75
N ARG A 299 -13.32 10.69 -3.43
CA ARG A 299 -13.41 10.75 -4.90
C ARG A 299 -13.04 12.14 -5.44
N ARG A 300 -13.61 13.20 -4.87
CA ARG A 300 -13.38 14.59 -5.31
C ARG A 300 -11.93 15.01 -5.12
N ILE A 301 -11.35 14.72 -3.95
CA ILE A 301 -9.95 15.04 -3.65
C ILE A 301 -8.99 14.18 -4.47
N GLY A 302 -9.28 12.89 -4.63
CA GLY A 302 -8.46 12.01 -5.48
C GLY A 302 -8.42 12.47 -6.93
N LYS A 303 -9.55 12.91 -7.50
CA LYS A 303 -9.59 13.53 -8.84
C LYS A 303 -8.71 14.79 -8.91
N ALA A 304 -8.78 15.66 -7.89
CA ALA A 304 -7.98 16.89 -7.85
C ALA A 304 -6.47 16.60 -7.71
N LEU A 305 -6.10 15.55 -6.98
CA LEU A 305 -4.70 15.14 -6.82
C LEU A 305 -4.14 14.38 -8.03
N GLY A 306 -4.99 13.72 -8.81
CA GLY A 306 -4.55 12.89 -9.94
C GLY A 306 -3.53 11.83 -9.48
N PRO A 307 -2.42 11.63 -10.21
CA PRO A 307 -1.38 10.68 -9.85
C PRO A 307 -0.70 10.95 -8.49
N THR A 308 -0.71 12.19 -8.00
CA THR A 308 -0.14 12.54 -6.68
C THR A 308 -0.90 11.88 -5.52
N LEU A 309 -2.11 11.36 -5.77
CA LEU A 309 -2.85 10.56 -4.80
C LEU A 309 -2.02 9.39 -4.26
N LEU A 310 -1.20 8.73 -5.10
CA LEU A 310 -0.37 7.59 -4.71
C LEU A 310 0.72 7.96 -3.69
N SER A 311 1.16 9.22 -3.67
CA SER A 311 2.13 9.73 -2.70
C SER A 311 1.50 10.00 -1.34
N SER A 312 0.17 9.99 -1.22
CA SER A 312 -0.52 10.17 0.06
C SER A 312 -0.40 8.92 0.92
N VAL A 313 0.13 9.08 2.14
CA VAL A 313 0.21 8.01 3.14
C VAL A 313 -1.17 7.46 3.53
N ALA A 314 -2.22 8.27 3.39
CA ALA A 314 -3.60 7.89 3.70
C ALA A 314 -4.24 7.04 2.59
N TRP A 315 -3.71 7.07 1.36
CA TRP A 315 -4.36 6.42 0.21
C TRP A 315 -4.47 4.91 0.35
N LYS A 316 -3.38 4.20 0.71
CA LYS A 316 -3.42 2.73 0.85
C LYS A 316 -4.47 2.27 1.88
N PRO A 317 -4.52 2.83 3.11
CA PRO A 317 -5.60 2.54 4.06
C PRO A 317 -6.99 2.87 3.52
N ILE A 318 -7.17 4.05 2.91
CA ILE A 318 -8.47 4.45 2.33
C ILE A 318 -8.92 3.46 1.27
N MET A 319 -8.05 3.08 0.34
CA MET A 319 -8.35 2.12 -0.71
C MET A 319 -8.75 0.77 -0.12
N LEU A 320 -8.04 0.28 0.89
CA LEU A 320 -8.38 -0.94 1.59
C LEU A 320 -9.77 -0.87 2.22
N ASP A 321 -10.14 0.25 2.84
CA ASP A 321 -11.46 0.43 3.44
C ASP A 321 -12.56 0.62 2.38
N LEU A 322 -12.29 1.27 1.25
CA LEU A 322 -13.20 1.32 0.09
C LEU A 322 -13.48 -0.09 -0.44
N LEU A 323 -12.46 -0.95 -0.57
CA LEU A 323 -12.63 -2.34 -0.98
C LEU A 323 -13.48 -3.15 0.00
N LYS A 324 -13.30 -2.94 1.31
CA LYS A 324 -14.17 -3.57 2.33
C LYS A 324 -15.61 -3.06 2.25
N LEU A 325 -15.79 -1.78 1.94
CA LEU A 325 -17.10 -1.14 1.80
C LEU A 325 -17.88 -1.64 0.57
N LEU A 326 -17.24 -2.28 -0.41
CA LEU A 326 -17.94 -2.88 -1.55
C LEU A 326 -19.02 -3.90 -1.13
N LYS A 327 -18.80 -4.61 -0.01
CA LYS A 327 -19.77 -5.56 0.59
C LYS A 327 -20.98 -4.88 1.23
N ASN A 328 -20.89 -3.59 1.52
CA ASN A 328 -21.95 -2.87 2.21
C ASN A 328 -23.07 -2.52 1.21
N ARG A 329 -24.29 -3.01 1.42
CA ARG A 329 -25.42 -2.75 0.51
C ARG A 329 -25.71 -1.26 0.28
N GLN A 330 -25.51 -0.42 1.30
CA GLN A 330 -25.86 1.00 1.25
C GLN A 330 -24.71 1.88 0.76
N VAL A 331 -23.44 1.56 1.05
CA VAL A 331 -22.27 2.37 0.65
C VAL A 331 -21.49 1.76 -0.52
N GLY A 332 -21.64 0.46 -0.76
CA GLY A 332 -20.93 -0.29 -1.79
C GLY A 332 -21.03 0.30 -3.20
N PRO A 333 -22.21 0.73 -3.67
CA PRO A 333 -22.33 1.40 -4.98
C PRO A 333 -21.48 2.67 -5.07
N GLU A 334 -21.47 3.50 -4.04
CA GLU A 334 -20.69 4.75 -3.99
C GLU A 334 -19.18 4.46 -3.91
N ALA A 335 -18.77 3.46 -3.13
CA ALA A 335 -17.36 3.02 -3.03
C ALA A 335 -16.86 2.46 -4.37
N ARG A 336 -17.69 1.63 -5.03
CA ARG A 336 -17.42 1.07 -6.36
C ARG A 336 -17.29 2.17 -7.41
N HIS A 337 -18.24 3.11 -7.41
CA HIS A 337 -18.20 4.26 -8.31
C HIS A 337 -16.94 5.11 -8.08
N THR A 338 -16.58 5.36 -6.82
CA THR A 338 -15.37 6.10 -6.45
C THR A 338 -14.10 5.42 -6.95
N LEU A 339 -13.92 4.13 -6.68
CA LEU A 339 -12.75 3.38 -7.15
C LEU A 339 -12.65 3.40 -8.68
N ARG A 340 -13.75 3.17 -9.39
CA ARG A 340 -13.79 3.20 -10.87
C ARG A 340 -13.45 4.57 -11.43
N ARG A 341 -13.99 5.66 -10.86
CA ARG A 341 -13.72 7.02 -11.34
C ARG A 341 -12.29 7.45 -11.09
N LEU A 342 -11.72 7.08 -9.95
CA LEU A 342 -10.31 7.37 -9.63
C LEU A 342 -9.36 6.58 -10.53
N HIS A 343 -9.67 5.30 -10.81
CA HIS A 343 -8.91 4.48 -11.76
C HIS A 343 -8.98 5.05 -13.18
N ALA A 344 -10.17 5.36 -13.69
CA ALA A 344 -10.37 5.90 -15.04
C ALA A 344 -9.71 7.28 -15.25
N LYS A 345 -9.45 8.03 -14.18
CA LYS A 345 -8.71 9.31 -14.24
C LYS A 345 -7.21 9.15 -14.01
N GLY A 346 -6.69 7.92 -13.98
CA GLY A 346 -5.27 7.64 -13.78
C GLY A 346 -4.76 8.00 -12.39
N CYS A 347 -5.64 8.11 -11.38
CA CYS A 347 -5.22 8.41 -10.01
C CYS A 347 -4.50 7.21 -9.36
N PHE A 348 -4.76 5.99 -9.85
CA PHE A 348 -4.03 4.77 -9.52
C PHE A 348 -4.19 3.75 -10.66
N THR A 349 -3.30 2.76 -10.66
CA THR A 349 -3.26 1.62 -11.61
C THR A 349 -3.32 0.29 -10.84
N LEU A 350 -3.51 -0.82 -11.53
CA LEU A 350 -3.42 -2.16 -10.93
C LEU A 350 -2.03 -2.42 -10.38
N ALA A 351 -0.97 -1.99 -11.09
CA ALA A 351 0.40 -2.13 -10.61
C ALA A 351 0.62 -1.45 -9.24
N SER A 352 0.12 -0.22 -9.09
CA SER A 352 0.25 0.51 -7.83
C SER A 352 -0.67 0.02 -6.70
N SER A 353 -1.70 -0.77 -7.02
CA SER A 353 -2.72 -1.21 -6.07
C SER A 353 -2.78 -2.73 -5.80
N CYS A 354 -2.04 -3.54 -6.55
CA CYS A 354 -2.07 -5.01 -6.46
C CYS A 354 -1.88 -5.50 -5.01
N THR A 355 -0.91 -4.94 -4.28
CA THR A 355 -0.66 -5.29 -2.87
C THR A 355 -1.85 -5.02 -1.94
N VAL A 356 -2.60 -3.94 -2.18
CA VAL A 356 -3.79 -3.58 -1.39
C VAL A 356 -4.94 -4.53 -1.71
N VAL A 357 -5.10 -4.91 -2.98
CA VAL A 357 -6.11 -5.89 -3.43
C VAL A 357 -5.83 -7.26 -2.80
N GLN A 358 -4.59 -7.74 -2.84
CA GLN A 358 -4.17 -8.98 -2.17
C GLN A 358 -4.49 -8.99 -0.68
N GLN A 359 -4.25 -7.86 -0.02
CA GLN A 359 -4.56 -7.69 1.39
C GLN A 359 -6.08 -7.72 1.65
N ALA A 360 -6.87 -7.08 0.79
CA ALA A 360 -8.33 -7.06 0.91
C ALA A 360 -8.96 -8.45 0.73
N VAL A 361 -8.37 -9.29 -0.12
CA VAL A 361 -8.80 -10.67 -0.40
C VAL A 361 -8.26 -11.67 0.64
N GLY A 362 -7.24 -11.29 1.42
CA GLY A 362 -6.68 -12.14 2.47
C GLY A 362 -5.58 -13.11 1.98
N LEU A 363 -5.07 -12.93 0.77
CA LEU A 363 -3.97 -13.75 0.24
C LEU A 363 -2.62 -13.40 0.88
N ARG A 364 -2.42 -12.15 1.27
CA ARG A 364 -1.33 -11.80 2.17
C ARG A 364 -1.78 -11.97 3.60
N LYS A 365 -1.11 -12.86 4.34
CA LYS A 365 -1.15 -12.83 5.81
C LYS A 365 -0.81 -11.39 6.19
N SER A 366 -1.75 -10.70 6.85
CA SER A 366 -1.48 -9.36 7.33
C SER A 366 -0.31 -9.44 8.30
N ASP A 367 0.90 -9.19 7.81
CA ASP A 367 1.92 -8.55 8.62
C ASP A 367 1.19 -7.36 9.20
N ARG A 368 0.97 -7.41 10.51
CA ARG A 368 0.06 -6.52 11.19
C ARG A 368 0.52 -5.09 10.89
N LEU A 369 -0.16 -4.41 9.96
CA LEU A 369 -0.13 -2.96 9.91
C LEU A 369 -0.38 -2.50 11.35
N PRO A 370 0.43 -1.58 11.89
CA PRO A 370 0.26 -1.13 13.25
C PRO A 370 -1.19 -0.66 13.39
N ASN A 371 -1.98 -1.41 14.17
CA ASN A 371 -3.35 -1.10 14.48
C ASN A 371 -3.36 0.24 15.23
N PHE A 372 -3.38 1.35 14.50
CA PHE A 372 -3.73 2.65 15.05
C PHE A 372 -5.22 2.57 15.43
N GLY A 373 -5.49 2.47 16.73
CA GLY A 373 -6.82 2.69 17.30
C GLY A 373 -7.58 1.47 17.85
N GLN A 374 -7.13 0.23 17.71
CA GLN A 374 -7.89 -0.92 18.27
C GLN A 374 -7.50 -1.25 19.72
N LYS A 375 -7.98 -0.46 20.69
CA LYS A 375 -8.08 -0.93 22.09
C LYS A 375 -9.27 -1.90 22.19
N LYS A 376 -9.01 -3.21 22.09
CA LYS A 376 -9.97 -4.24 22.54
C LYS A 376 -10.07 -4.17 24.06
N LEU A 377 -11.11 -3.49 24.56
CA LEU A 377 -11.55 -3.58 25.94
C LEU A 377 -12.12 -4.99 26.16
N ARG A 378 -11.29 -5.95 26.59
CA ARG A 378 -11.78 -7.24 27.10
C ARG A 378 -12.44 -6.98 28.45
N ARG A 379 -13.78 -6.88 28.46
CA ARG A 379 -14.57 -6.98 29.68
C ARG A 379 -14.53 -8.42 30.17
N ASN A 380 -13.93 -8.61 31.35
CA ASN A 380 -14.01 -9.83 32.12
C ASN A 380 -15.48 -10.17 32.42
N ARG A 381 -15.92 -11.34 31.97
CA ARG A 381 -17.07 -12.03 32.56
C ARG A 381 -16.53 -13.29 33.21
N MET A 382 -16.47 -13.28 34.54
CA MET A 382 -16.34 -14.49 35.34
C MET A 382 -17.64 -15.28 35.23
N SER A 383 -17.54 -16.56 34.95
CA SER A 383 -18.44 -17.57 35.51
C SER A 383 -17.67 -18.88 35.66
N THR A 384 -17.65 -19.32 36.91
CA THR A 384 -17.15 -20.56 37.49
C THR A 384 -17.73 -21.80 36.81
N ILE A 385 -16.95 -22.90 36.69
CA ILE A 385 -17.27 -24.28 37.17
C ILE A 385 -16.55 -25.39 36.37
N ARG A 386 -15.81 -26.19 37.15
CA ARG A 386 -15.42 -27.63 37.08
C ARG A 386 -14.37 -28.16 36.10
N ARG A 387 -13.35 -28.76 36.75
CA ARG A 387 -12.48 -29.84 36.31
C ARG A 387 -13.24 -31.15 36.09
N ALA A 388 -12.93 -31.82 34.99
CA ALA A 388 -12.83 -33.26 34.70
C ALA A 388 -12.53 -33.35 33.19
N SER A 389 -11.81 -34.26 32.57
CA SER A 389 -11.03 -35.45 32.91
C SER A 389 -10.15 -35.69 31.67
N ALA A 390 -9.03 -36.39 31.85
CA ALA A 390 -8.09 -36.75 30.81
C ALA A 390 -8.64 -37.82 29.83
N ASN A 391 -7.93 -37.93 28.70
CA ASN A 391 -7.93 -38.98 27.66
C ASN A 391 -8.80 -38.74 26.42
N ALA A 392 -8.16 -38.39 25.29
CA ALA A 392 -8.41 -39.00 23.98
C ALA A 392 -7.35 -38.55 22.94
N SER A 393 -6.49 -39.51 22.60
CA SER A 393 -5.80 -39.77 21.32
C SER A 393 -5.66 -38.66 20.27
N ASP A 394 -4.40 -38.35 19.98
CA ASP A 394 -3.90 -37.78 18.73
C ASP A 394 -4.42 -38.53 17.49
N MET A 395 -5.28 -37.84 16.74
CA MET A 395 -5.48 -38.06 15.31
C MET A 395 -5.32 -36.70 14.65
N ALA A 396 -4.19 -36.53 13.96
CA ALA A 396 -3.85 -35.34 13.18
C ALA A 396 -4.94 -35.10 12.13
N SER A 397 -5.87 -34.21 12.44
CA SER A 397 -6.75 -33.62 11.44
C SER A 397 -5.90 -32.68 10.59
N PRO A 398 -6.02 -32.70 9.24
CA PRO A 398 -5.35 -31.71 8.41
C PRO A 398 -5.81 -30.32 8.86
N PRO A 399 -4.93 -29.31 8.82
CA PRO A 399 -5.33 -27.96 9.15
C PRO A 399 -6.47 -27.57 8.21
N SER A 400 -7.68 -27.44 8.77
CA SER A 400 -8.79 -26.82 8.07
C SER A 400 -8.37 -25.38 7.78
N SER A 401 -7.83 -25.19 6.57
CA SER A 401 -7.61 -23.88 6.01
C SER A 401 -8.98 -23.21 6.03
N SER A 402 -9.15 -22.29 6.97
CA SER A 402 -10.29 -21.39 6.99
C SER A 402 -10.15 -20.54 5.74
N SER A 403 -10.67 -21.05 4.62
CA SER A 403 -10.73 -20.32 3.36
C SER A 403 -11.55 -19.07 3.65
N SER A 404 -10.87 -17.95 3.87
CA SER A 404 -11.53 -16.66 3.93
C SER A 404 -12.22 -16.51 2.58
N VAL A 405 -13.54 -16.70 2.57
CA VAL A 405 -14.34 -16.68 1.36
C VAL A 405 -14.10 -15.34 0.69
N ILE A 406 -13.50 -15.38 -0.50
CA ILE A 406 -13.20 -14.20 -1.31
C ILE A 406 -14.53 -13.47 -1.57
N SER A 407 -14.53 -12.14 -1.40
CA SER A 407 -15.72 -11.32 -1.62
C SER A 407 -16.16 -11.34 -3.09
N THR A 408 -17.43 -11.65 -3.35
CA THR A 408 -18.01 -11.58 -4.69
C THR A 408 -17.92 -10.17 -5.27
N GLU A 409 -18.13 -9.15 -4.44
CA GLU A 409 -18.11 -7.73 -4.83
C GLU A 409 -16.71 -7.21 -5.17
N ILE A 410 -15.66 -7.75 -4.51
CA ILE A 410 -14.26 -7.42 -4.84
C ILE A 410 -13.87 -8.10 -6.15
N ILE A 411 -14.28 -9.35 -6.38
CA ILE A 411 -14.01 -10.07 -7.63
C ILE A 411 -14.69 -9.40 -8.83
N GLU A 412 -15.97 -9.04 -8.70
CA GLU A 412 -16.70 -8.28 -9.73
C GLU A 412 -15.98 -6.97 -10.05
N TRP A 413 -15.61 -6.19 -9.03
CA TRP A 413 -14.88 -4.94 -9.22
C TRP A 413 -13.50 -5.17 -9.88
N LEU A 414 -12.75 -6.18 -9.43
CA LEU A 414 -11.42 -6.46 -9.93
C LEU A 414 -11.45 -6.91 -11.39
N ALA A 415 -12.40 -7.77 -11.77
CA ALA A 415 -12.60 -8.18 -13.16
C ALA A 415 -12.86 -6.97 -14.06
N ASP A 416 -13.75 -6.06 -13.64
CA ASP A 416 -14.04 -4.83 -14.38
C ASP A 416 -12.81 -3.91 -14.51
N ILE A 417 -11.99 -3.79 -13.48
CA ILE A 417 -10.80 -2.90 -13.49
C ILE A 417 -9.70 -3.48 -14.38
N VAL A 418 -9.47 -4.79 -14.36
CA VAL A 418 -8.51 -5.46 -15.25
C VAL A 418 -8.92 -5.31 -16.70
N GLU A 419 -10.21 -5.52 -17.01
CA GLU A 419 -10.76 -5.31 -18.34
C GLU A 419 -10.55 -3.87 -18.81
N LYS A 420 -10.89 -2.88 -17.97
CA LYS A 420 -10.73 -1.46 -18.29
C LYS A 420 -9.28 -1.04 -18.46
N GLU A 421 -8.38 -1.43 -17.55
CA GLU A 421 -6.98 -1.02 -17.63
C GLU A 421 -6.29 -1.60 -18.86
N ARG A 422 -6.67 -2.82 -19.27
CA ARG A 422 -6.20 -3.45 -20.51
C ARG A 422 -6.64 -2.66 -21.76
N GLU A 423 -7.84 -2.09 -21.74
CA GLU A 423 -8.37 -1.30 -22.86
C GLU A 423 -7.79 0.11 -22.93
N MET A 424 -7.19 0.60 -21.83
CA MET A 424 -6.52 1.90 -21.81
C MET A 424 -5.25 1.86 -22.69
N PRO A 425 -4.92 2.96 -23.39
CA PRO A 425 -3.65 3.05 -24.12
C PRO A 425 -2.48 2.86 -23.16
N ARG A 426 -1.50 2.01 -23.49
CA ARG A 426 -0.35 1.73 -22.61
C ARG A 426 0.43 2.97 -22.18
N GLU A 427 0.49 3.97 -23.06
CA GLU A 427 1.13 5.27 -22.78
C GLU A 427 0.48 6.01 -21.58
N THR A 428 -0.78 5.71 -21.27
CA THR A 428 -1.54 6.33 -20.16
C THR A 428 -1.45 5.53 -18.85
N VAL A 429 -1.15 4.23 -18.92
CA VAL A 429 -1.08 3.35 -17.75
C VAL A 429 0.36 3.24 -17.27
N LEU A 430 0.78 4.22 -16.46
CA LEU A 430 2.10 4.22 -15.84
C LEU A 430 1.99 4.27 -14.31
N PRO A 431 2.54 3.28 -13.58
CA PRO A 431 3.15 2.04 -14.08
C PRO A 431 2.09 1.02 -14.54
N ALA A 432 2.40 0.30 -15.62
CA ALA A 432 1.64 -0.86 -16.09
C ALA A 432 1.89 -2.08 -15.19
N LEU A 433 0.95 -3.02 -15.18
CA LEU A 433 1.06 -4.23 -14.37
C LEU A 433 2.12 -5.17 -14.96
N GLU A 434 3.15 -5.47 -14.15
CA GLU A 434 4.21 -6.41 -14.54
C GLU A 434 3.74 -7.87 -14.51
N ALA A 435 4.54 -8.77 -15.08
CA ALA A 435 4.32 -10.21 -15.10
C ALA A 435 3.98 -10.81 -13.72
N GLU A 436 4.77 -10.47 -12.69
CA GLU A 436 4.53 -10.93 -11.31
C GLU A 436 3.16 -10.45 -10.78
N GLY A 437 2.79 -9.20 -11.09
CA GLY A 437 1.49 -8.65 -10.75
C GLY A 437 0.34 -9.37 -11.45
N CYS A 438 0.51 -9.75 -12.71
CA CYS A 438 -0.47 -10.55 -13.46
C CYS A 438 -0.63 -11.96 -12.85
N SER A 439 0.48 -12.62 -12.54
CA SER A 439 0.52 -13.92 -11.84
C SER A 439 -0.26 -13.87 -10.51
N ASP A 440 -0.08 -12.78 -9.76
CA ASP A 440 -0.78 -12.57 -8.51
C ASP A 440 -2.29 -12.30 -8.67
N LEU A 441 -2.71 -11.56 -9.69
CA LEU A 441 -4.13 -11.39 -10.02
C LEU A 441 -4.76 -12.71 -10.48
N ALA A 442 -4.05 -13.50 -11.28
CA ALA A 442 -4.52 -14.81 -11.73
C ALA A 442 -4.80 -15.74 -10.54
N LYS A 443 -3.92 -15.77 -9.53
CA LYS A 443 -4.14 -16.53 -8.28
C LYS A 443 -5.40 -16.08 -7.53
N ILE A 444 -5.70 -14.77 -7.50
CA ILE A 444 -6.94 -14.25 -6.90
C ILE A 444 -8.16 -14.81 -7.62
N PHE A 445 -8.18 -14.73 -8.95
CA PHE A 445 -9.32 -15.22 -9.74
C PHE A 445 -9.46 -16.74 -9.66
N LEU A 446 -8.37 -17.50 -9.77
CA LEU A 446 -8.37 -18.96 -9.61
C LEU A 446 -8.95 -19.39 -8.25
N GLY A 447 -8.59 -18.69 -7.18
CA GLY A 447 -9.16 -18.92 -5.85
C GLY A 447 -10.67 -18.71 -5.75
N ALA A 448 -11.27 -17.99 -6.70
CA ALA A 448 -12.70 -17.70 -6.77
C ALA A 448 -13.46 -18.50 -7.87
N VAL A 449 -12.77 -19.26 -8.73
CA VAL A 449 -13.42 -20.06 -9.79
C VAL A 449 -14.36 -21.14 -9.21
N ALA A 450 -14.03 -21.70 -8.05
CA ALA A 450 -14.86 -22.68 -7.36
C ALA A 450 -15.92 -22.06 -6.41
N HIS A 451 -16.12 -20.74 -6.47
CA HIS A 451 -17.04 -20.05 -5.56
C HIS A 451 -18.49 -20.53 -5.77
N ARG A 452 -19.29 -20.58 -4.69
CA ARG A 452 -20.69 -21.06 -4.74
C ARG A 452 -21.62 -20.20 -5.59
N ASP A 453 -21.37 -18.89 -5.62
CA ASP A 453 -22.14 -17.91 -6.38
C ASP A 453 -21.78 -17.97 -7.87
N ALA A 454 -22.78 -18.14 -8.73
CA ALA A 454 -22.58 -18.30 -10.17
C ALA A 454 -22.02 -17.04 -10.86
N LYS A 455 -22.46 -15.85 -10.41
CA LYS A 455 -21.96 -14.58 -10.94
C LYS A 455 -20.49 -14.42 -10.59
N CYS A 456 -20.10 -14.70 -9.35
CA CYS A 456 -18.71 -14.66 -8.91
C CYS A 456 -17.81 -15.59 -9.74
N ARG A 457 -18.27 -16.81 -10.06
CA ARG A 457 -17.53 -17.73 -10.95
C ARG A 457 -17.35 -17.14 -12.35
N SER A 458 -18.42 -16.59 -12.92
CA SER A 458 -18.39 -15.93 -14.22
C SER A 458 -17.42 -14.76 -14.23
N ASP A 459 -17.49 -13.88 -13.23
CA ASP A 459 -16.59 -12.74 -13.06
C ASP A 459 -15.14 -13.19 -12.86
N SER A 460 -14.91 -14.30 -12.15
CA SER A 460 -13.56 -14.86 -11.97
C SER A 460 -12.96 -15.35 -13.28
N LEU A 461 -13.74 -16.05 -14.11
CA LEU A 461 -13.28 -16.53 -15.41
C LEU A 461 -13.05 -15.36 -16.39
N ARG A 462 -13.94 -14.36 -16.39
CA ARG A 462 -13.77 -13.11 -17.16
C ARG A 462 -12.51 -12.36 -16.72
N GLY A 463 -12.31 -12.20 -15.42
CA GLY A 463 -11.13 -11.56 -14.85
C GLY A 463 -9.84 -12.29 -15.25
N LEU A 464 -9.81 -13.62 -15.11
CA LEU A 464 -8.66 -14.44 -15.49
C LEU A 464 -8.32 -14.32 -16.99
N ALA A 465 -9.33 -14.35 -17.87
CA ALA A 465 -9.11 -14.18 -19.30
C ALA A 465 -8.53 -12.79 -19.64
N ASN A 466 -9.02 -11.74 -18.98
CA ASN A 466 -8.47 -10.40 -19.14
C ASN A 466 -7.06 -10.27 -18.56
N THR A 467 -6.74 -10.90 -17.43
CA THR A 467 -5.38 -10.93 -16.86
C THR A 467 -4.38 -11.64 -17.77
N LEU A 468 -4.77 -12.79 -18.34
CA LEU A 468 -3.95 -13.50 -19.34
C LEU A 468 -3.67 -12.62 -20.56
N ALA A 469 -4.73 -12.02 -21.13
CA ALA A 469 -4.59 -11.12 -22.27
C ALA A 469 -3.71 -9.91 -21.93
N TYR A 470 -3.85 -9.34 -20.72
CA TYR A 470 -3.01 -8.24 -20.23
C TYR A 470 -1.53 -8.64 -20.18
N ALA A 471 -1.20 -9.84 -19.66
CA ALA A 471 0.19 -10.29 -19.55
C ALA A 471 0.83 -10.56 -20.93
N ILE A 472 0.08 -11.20 -21.84
CA ILE A 472 0.52 -11.47 -23.22
C ILE A 472 0.76 -10.14 -23.95
N ASP A 473 -0.18 -9.21 -23.82
CA ASP A 473 -0.02 -7.86 -24.34
C ASP A 473 1.26 -7.21 -23.74
N GLY A 474 1.45 -7.34 -22.43
CA GLY A 474 2.64 -6.90 -21.69
C GLY A 474 3.99 -7.51 -22.14
N GLY A 475 3.99 -8.44 -23.09
CA GLY A 475 5.19 -9.03 -23.69
C GLY A 475 5.58 -10.40 -23.11
N MET A 476 4.72 -11.02 -22.30
CA MET A 476 4.88 -12.41 -21.89
C MET A 476 4.55 -13.33 -23.05
N GLU A 477 5.34 -14.39 -23.23
CA GLU A 477 5.05 -15.41 -24.25
C GLU A 477 3.72 -16.11 -23.93
N GLU A 478 2.90 -16.38 -24.96
CA GLU A 478 1.55 -16.93 -24.78
C GLU A 478 1.59 -18.26 -23.99
N GLU A 479 2.51 -19.16 -24.33
CA GLU A 479 2.63 -20.46 -23.67
C GLU A 479 3.02 -20.33 -22.20
N GLU A 480 3.97 -19.43 -21.90
CA GLU A 480 4.40 -19.11 -20.53
C GLU A 480 3.24 -18.54 -19.71
N ALA A 481 2.52 -17.55 -20.26
CA ALA A 481 1.35 -16.96 -19.61
C ALA A 481 0.27 -18.01 -19.30
N LEU A 482 -0.05 -18.87 -20.26
CA LEU A 482 -1.06 -19.90 -20.11
C LEU A 482 -0.65 -20.96 -19.07
N GLU A 483 0.61 -21.36 -19.04
CA GLU A 483 1.12 -22.33 -18.07
C GLU A 483 1.16 -21.74 -16.65
N GLU A 484 1.76 -20.55 -16.47
CA GLU A 484 1.96 -19.95 -15.15
C GLU A 484 0.64 -19.52 -14.49
N MET A 485 -0.24 -18.85 -15.24
CA MET A 485 -1.46 -18.26 -14.68
C MET A 485 -2.69 -19.16 -14.76
N GLY A 486 -2.61 -20.26 -15.51
CA GLY A 486 -3.76 -21.08 -15.89
C GLY A 486 -3.62 -22.58 -15.63
N GLY A 487 -2.42 -23.08 -15.32
CA GLY A 487 -2.12 -24.50 -15.16
C GLY A 487 -3.05 -25.22 -14.19
N ASP A 488 -3.38 -24.62 -13.05
CA ASP A 488 -4.29 -25.19 -12.05
C ASP A 488 -5.71 -25.38 -12.60
N LEU A 489 -6.19 -24.45 -13.43
CA LEU A 489 -7.51 -24.55 -14.06
C LEU A 489 -7.53 -25.62 -15.14
N LYS A 490 -6.44 -25.78 -15.89
CA LYS A 490 -6.28 -26.83 -16.91
C LYS A 490 -6.44 -28.23 -16.30
N VAL A 491 -5.91 -28.45 -15.10
CA VAL A 491 -6.00 -29.73 -14.37
C VAL A 491 -7.37 -29.90 -13.70
N SER A 492 -7.87 -28.87 -13.02
CA SER A 492 -9.09 -28.97 -12.21
C SER A 492 -10.40 -28.85 -13.00
N ASN A 493 -10.43 -28.06 -14.08
CA ASN A 493 -11.62 -27.82 -14.90
C ASN A 493 -11.26 -27.48 -16.36
N LEU A 494 -10.96 -28.53 -17.14
CA LEU A 494 -10.53 -28.41 -18.54
C LEU A 494 -11.51 -27.63 -19.44
N LYS A 495 -12.82 -27.71 -19.18
CA LYS A 495 -13.83 -26.99 -19.97
C LYS A 495 -13.73 -25.48 -19.74
N ALA A 496 -13.68 -25.06 -18.47
CA ALA A 496 -13.51 -23.64 -18.12
C ALA A 496 -12.16 -23.11 -18.62
N TRP A 497 -11.10 -23.91 -18.50
CA TRP A 497 -9.79 -23.59 -19.04
C TRP A 497 -9.85 -23.27 -20.55
N ARG A 498 -10.38 -24.18 -21.37
CA ARG A 498 -10.50 -23.96 -22.82
C ARG A 498 -11.27 -22.69 -23.16
N HIS A 499 -12.33 -22.40 -22.41
CA HIS A 499 -13.09 -21.16 -22.58
C HIS A 499 -12.26 -19.91 -22.27
N VAL A 500 -11.54 -19.90 -21.14
CA VAL A 500 -10.65 -18.79 -20.76
C VAL A 500 -9.56 -18.55 -21.80
N VAL A 501 -8.88 -19.61 -22.27
CA VAL A 501 -7.85 -19.51 -23.32
C VAL A 501 -8.43 -18.95 -24.62
N HIS A 502 -9.59 -19.44 -25.03
CA HIS A 502 -10.26 -18.96 -26.23
C HIS A 502 -10.58 -17.46 -26.14
N VAL A 503 -11.16 -17.01 -25.02
CA VAL A 503 -11.48 -15.59 -24.79
C VAL A 503 -10.19 -14.75 -24.75
N ALA A 504 -9.16 -15.17 -24.02
CA ALA A 504 -7.89 -14.45 -23.95
C ALA A 504 -7.25 -14.26 -25.34
N ARG A 505 -7.27 -15.28 -26.20
CA ARG A 505 -6.78 -15.20 -27.59
C ARG A 505 -7.59 -14.23 -28.45
N LEU A 506 -8.92 -14.23 -28.33
CA LEU A 506 -9.76 -13.27 -29.03
C LEU A 506 -9.46 -11.83 -28.60
N LEU A 507 -9.22 -11.64 -27.30
CA LEU A 507 -8.88 -10.36 -26.71
C LEU A 507 -7.52 -9.84 -27.22
N VAL A 508 -6.49 -10.69 -27.27
CA VAL A 508 -5.16 -10.33 -27.82
C VAL A 508 -5.28 -9.97 -29.31
N LYS A 509 -5.99 -10.78 -30.10
CA LYS A 509 -6.23 -10.49 -31.53
C LYS A 509 -6.95 -9.17 -31.77
N LYS A 510 -7.89 -8.80 -30.90
CA LYS A 510 -8.58 -7.51 -30.95
C LYS A 510 -7.60 -6.35 -30.74
N ILE A 511 -6.72 -6.46 -29.74
CA ILE A 511 -5.70 -5.44 -29.45
C ILE A 511 -4.75 -5.26 -30.63
N ASP A 512 -4.24 -6.36 -31.20
CA ASP A 512 -3.37 -6.31 -32.39
C ASP A 512 -4.04 -5.61 -33.58
N LYS A 513 -5.35 -5.81 -33.75
CA LYS A 513 -6.14 -5.17 -34.81
C LYS A 513 -6.29 -3.68 -34.54
N ASP A 514 -6.68 -3.30 -33.32
CA ASP A 514 -6.90 -1.91 -32.92
C ASP A 514 -5.59 -1.10 -33.01
N ASP A 515 -4.46 -1.68 -32.63
CA ASP A 515 -3.14 -1.07 -32.75
C ASP A 515 -2.67 -0.91 -34.20
N LYS A 516 -2.96 -1.89 -35.08
CA LYS A 516 -2.73 -1.75 -36.52
C LYS A 516 -3.56 -0.61 -37.10
N GLU A 517 -4.84 -0.53 -36.76
CA GLU A 517 -5.72 0.56 -37.22
C GLU A 517 -5.24 1.94 -36.74
N ARG A 518 -4.78 2.04 -35.48
CA ARG A 518 -4.19 3.29 -34.93
C ARG A 518 -2.91 3.68 -35.66
N ARG A 519 -2.03 2.73 -35.99
CA ARG A 519 -0.81 2.99 -36.78
C ARG A 519 -1.15 3.48 -38.18
N THR A 520 -2.10 2.84 -38.86
CA THR A 520 -2.55 3.28 -40.19
C THR A 520 -3.17 4.67 -40.19
N ARG A 521 -3.86 5.08 -39.12
CA ARG A 521 -4.42 6.45 -39.00
C ARG A 521 -3.37 7.52 -38.68
N ARG A 522 -2.20 7.15 -38.16
CA ARG A 522 -1.10 8.08 -37.84
C ARG A 522 -0.15 8.32 -39.02
N CYS A 523 -0.08 7.39 -39.97
CA CYS A 523 0.65 7.53 -41.24
C CYS A 523 -0.20 8.22 -42.29
#